data_AF-A0A7S3FUT3-F1
#
_entry.id   AF-A0A7S3FUT3-F1
#
_cell.length_a   1.000
_cell.length_b   1.000
_cell.length_c   1.000
_cell.angle_alpha   90.00
_cell.angle_beta   90.00
_cell.angle_gamma   90.00
#
_symmetry.space_group_name_H-M   'P 1'
#
loop_
_entity.id
_entity.type
_entity.pdbx_description
1 polymer ?
#
loop_
_entity_poly.entity_id
_entity_poly.type
_entity_poly.pdbx_seq_one_letter_code
_entity_poly.pdbx_strand_id
1 'polypeptide(L)'
;SSYRTKSEVRQGEPCENEPEFRAYYLLLTMDTHGKYRRDKSAHTFALSKMRPEILHSGFVQFAVQLNSAYHEGNFVKFFEVVSRSPYLVACILHAYFVPARRRAIRLLDLGAYGRGRTVPLSFVQRVLLADSAEEAAQ
;
A
#
# COMPACT_ATOMS: atom_id res chain seq x y z
N SER A 1 15.99 -6.76 -34.62
CA SER A 1 15.14 -6.97 -33.44
C SER A 1 14.41 -5.67 -33.16
N SER A 2 13.10 -5.66 -33.38
CA SER A 2 12.26 -4.46 -33.47
C SER A 2 12.01 -3.88 -32.08
N TYR A 3 12.67 -2.77 -31.76
CA TYR A 3 12.27 -1.92 -30.64
C TYR A 3 10.99 -1.20 -31.05
N ARG A 4 9.85 -1.68 -30.54
CA ARG A 4 8.55 -1.01 -30.68
C ARG A 4 8.61 0.31 -29.93
N THR A 5 9.07 1.35 -30.62
CA THR A 5 8.98 2.75 -30.21
C THR A 5 7.59 3.29 -30.54
N LYS A 6 7.09 4.16 -29.64
CA LYS A 6 5.83 4.92 -29.66
C LYS A 6 4.56 4.12 -29.33
N SER A 7 4.23 4.10 -28.04
CA SER A 7 2.82 4.01 -27.63
C SER A 7 2.13 5.32 -28.00
N GLU A 8 1.69 5.43 -29.24
CA GLU A 8 0.66 6.40 -29.63
C GLU A 8 -0.62 6.01 -28.87
N VAL A 9 -0.86 6.68 -27.74
CA VAL A 9 -2.12 6.55 -27.02
C VAL A 9 -3.18 7.22 -27.90
N ARG A 10 -3.86 6.42 -28.74
CA ARG A 10 -5.10 6.83 -29.39
C ARG A 10 -6.10 7.14 -28.28
N GLN A 11 -6.55 8.39 -28.20
CA GLN A 11 -7.58 8.78 -27.23
C GLN A 11 -8.82 7.90 -27.46
N GLY A 12 -9.14 7.03 -26.51
CA GLY A 12 -10.36 6.21 -26.52
C GLY A 12 -10.17 4.69 -26.55
N GLU A 13 -8.98 4.17 -26.88
CA GLU A 13 -8.76 2.71 -26.87
C GLU A 13 -8.51 2.19 -25.45
N PRO A 14 -9.27 1.18 -24.96
CA PRO A 14 -9.03 0.57 -23.66
C PRO A 14 -7.68 -0.16 -23.64
N CYS A 15 -6.79 0.23 -22.73
CA CYS A 15 -5.53 -0.45 -22.49
C CYS A 15 -5.74 -1.58 -21.48
N GLU A 16 -5.40 -2.81 -21.85
CA GLU A 16 -5.54 -4.01 -21.02
C GLU A 16 -4.88 -3.85 -19.64
N ASN A 17 -3.71 -3.20 -19.59
CA ASN A 17 -2.95 -3.01 -18.35
C ASN A 17 -3.36 -1.76 -17.57
N GLU A 18 -4.30 -0.93 -18.08
CA GLU A 18 -4.72 0.29 -17.39
C GLU A 18 -5.09 0.04 -15.91
N PRO A 19 -5.88 -0.99 -15.54
CA PRO A 19 -6.26 -1.20 -14.15
C PRO A 19 -5.09 -1.46 -13.21
N GLU A 20 -4.06 -2.17 -13.68
CA GLU A 20 -2.85 -2.45 -12.91
C GLU A 20 -2.05 -1.16 -12.64
N PHE A 21 -1.82 -0.34 -13.68
CA PHE A 21 -1.10 0.93 -13.52
C PHE A 21 -1.88 1.94 -12.67
N ARG A 22 -3.22 1.94 -12.75
CA ARG A 22 -4.08 2.75 -11.87
C ARG A 22 -3.91 2.33 -10.41
N ALA A 23 -3.88 1.03 -10.14
CA ALA A 23 -3.61 0.51 -8.80
C ALA A 23 -2.23 0.97 -8.28
N TYR A 24 -1.18 0.87 -9.09
CA TYR A 24 0.16 1.36 -8.70
C TYR A 24 0.19 2.84 -8.37
N TYR A 25 -0.51 3.67 -9.15
CA TYR A 25 -0.61 5.10 -8.86
C TYR A 25 -1.30 5.38 -7.52
N LEU A 26 -2.39 4.67 -7.22
CA LEU A 26 -3.06 4.78 -5.91
C LEU A 26 -2.10 4.38 -4.78
N LEU A 27 -1.39 3.26 -4.94
CA LEU A 27 -0.42 2.76 -3.96
C LEU A 27 0.76 3.73 -3.74
N LEU A 28 1.26 4.37 -4.79
CA LEU A 28 2.33 5.38 -4.71
C LEU A 28 1.88 6.69 -4.05
N THR A 29 0.58 6.94 -3.94
CA THR A 29 0.05 8.20 -3.41
C THR A 29 -0.75 8.02 -2.12
N MET A 30 -0.70 6.82 -1.51
CA MET A 30 -1.38 6.52 -0.25
C MET A 30 -0.89 7.41 0.89
N ASP A 31 0.43 7.62 0.97
CA ASP A 31 1.04 8.47 1.98
C ASP A 31 2.27 9.22 1.48
N THR A 32 2.73 10.16 2.28
CA THR A 32 3.87 11.02 1.98
C THR A 32 5.18 10.25 2.10
N HIS A 33 5.94 10.17 1.01
CA HIS A 33 7.28 9.58 0.98
C HIS A 33 8.09 10.17 -0.20
N GLY A 34 9.39 10.41 0.00
CA GLY A 34 10.24 11.02 -1.04
C GLY A 34 9.61 12.29 -1.63
N LYS A 35 9.36 12.28 -2.95
CA LYS A 35 8.70 13.38 -3.68
C LYS A 35 7.17 13.30 -3.67
N TYR A 36 6.59 12.17 -3.27
CA TYR A 36 5.15 11.97 -3.26
C TYR A 36 4.56 12.56 -1.98
N ARG A 37 3.53 13.40 -2.14
CA ARG A 37 2.78 13.98 -1.04
C ARG A 37 1.40 13.36 -1.00
N ARG A 38 0.96 12.99 0.21
CA ARG A 38 -0.40 12.52 0.40
C ARG A 38 -1.39 13.63 0.10
N ASP A 39 -2.32 13.33 -0.78
CA ASP A 39 -3.49 14.17 -1.02
C ASP A 39 -4.73 13.28 -1.07
N LYS A 40 -5.50 13.31 0.03
CA LYS A 40 -6.73 12.53 0.17
C LYS A 40 -7.78 12.96 -0.86
N SER A 41 -7.81 14.25 -1.21
CA SER A 41 -8.72 14.77 -2.23
C SER A 41 -8.32 14.25 -3.61
N ALA A 42 -7.03 14.24 -3.95
CA ALA A 42 -6.53 13.69 -5.20
C ALA A 42 -6.78 12.17 -5.30
N HIS A 43 -6.61 11.41 -4.22
CA HIS A 43 -6.92 9.97 -4.22
C HIS A 43 -8.41 9.72 -4.49
N THR A 44 -9.29 10.46 -3.83
CA THR A 44 -10.75 10.32 -3.99
C THR A 44 -11.20 10.77 -5.38
N PHE A 45 -10.60 11.85 -5.88
CA PHE A 45 -10.80 12.36 -7.23
C PHE A 45 -10.30 11.38 -8.29
N ALA A 46 -9.15 10.72 -8.08
CA ALA A 46 -8.65 9.71 -8.99
C ALA A 46 -9.64 8.55 -9.13
N LEU A 47 -10.21 8.07 -8.03
CA LEU A 47 -11.24 7.02 -8.04
C LEU A 47 -12.51 7.46 -8.78
N SER A 48 -12.99 8.69 -8.55
CA SER A 48 -14.22 9.19 -9.19
C SER A 48 -14.09 9.44 -10.69
N LYS A 49 -12.86 9.56 -11.20
CA LYS A 49 -12.57 9.70 -12.64
C LYS A 49 -12.34 8.38 -13.36
N MET A 50 -12.26 7.25 -12.65
CA MET A 50 -12.08 5.94 -13.28
C MET A 50 -13.39 5.44 -13.89
N ARG A 51 -13.28 4.73 -15.01
CA ARG A 51 -14.41 4.00 -15.60
C ARG A 51 -14.84 2.86 -14.67
N PRO A 52 -16.14 2.48 -14.63
CA PRO A 52 -16.63 1.42 -13.74
C PRO A 52 -15.88 0.10 -13.90
N GLU A 53 -15.50 -0.30 -15.11
CA GLU A 53 -14.80 -1.56 -15.38
C GLU A 53 -13.42 -1.59 -14.73
N ILE A 54 -12.75 -0.43 -14.70
CA ILE A 54 -11.44 -0.26 -14.07
C ILE A 54 -11.60 -0.19 -12.55
N LEU A 55 -12.61 0.55 -12.07
CA LEU A 55 -12.86 0.73 -10.65
C LEU A 55 -13.18 -0.61 -9.95
N HIS A 56 -13.94 -1.49 -10.62
CA HIS A 56 -14.29 -2.81 -10.09
C HIS A 56 -13.26 -3.90 -10.41
N SER A 57 -12.16 -3.56 -11.10
CA SER A 57 -11.08 -4.50 -11.34
C SER A 57 -10.44 -4.98 -10.03
N GLY A 58 -9.95 -6.22 -10.03
CA GLY A 58 -9.25 -6.78 -8.87
C GLY A 58 -8.05 -5.94 -8.43
N PHE A 59 -7.32 -5.32 -9.38
CA PHE A 59 -6.17 -4.47 -9.10
C PHE A 59 -6.54 -3.21 -8.31
N VAL A 60 -7.57 -2.47 -8.76
CA VAL A 60 -7.98 -1.23 -8.10
C VAL A 60 -8.63 -1.53 -6.75
N GLN A 61 -9.48 -2.56 -6.68
CA GLN A 61 -10.08 -2.98 -5.41
C GLN A 61 -9.03 -3.42 -4.39
N PHE A 62 -7.99 -4.13 -4.82
CA PHE A 62 -6.85 -4.48 -3.99
C PHE A 62 -6.14 -3.23 -3.45
N ALA A 63 -5.82 -2.26 -4.32
CA ALA A 63 -5.16 -1.02 -3.90
C ALA A 63 -6.00 -0.22 -2.90
N VAL A 64 -7.32 -0.12 -3.11
CA VAL A 64 -8.24 0.56 -2.20
C VAL A 64 -8.28 -0.13 -0.82
N GLN A 65 -8.37 -1.47 -0.80
CA GLN A 65 -8.36 -2.23 0.45
C GLN A 65 -7.06 -2.04 1.24
N LEU A 66 -5.93 -2.04 0.54
CA LEU A 66 -4.61 -1.88 1.16
C LEU A 66 -4.41 -0.46 1.70
N ASN A 67 -4.85 0.56 0.95
CA ASN A 67 -4.88 1.95 1.38
C ASN A 67 -5.76 2.16 2.63
N SER A 68 -6.94 1.52 2.67
CA SER A 68 -7.82 1.53 3.85
C SER A 68 -7.15 0.87 5.06
N ALA A 69 -6.60 -0.34 4.90
CA ALA A 69 -5.90 -1.06 5.98
C ALA A 69 -4.74 -0.25 6.57
N TYR A 70 -3.94 0.40 5.72
CA TYR A 70 -2.84 1.27 6.15
C TYR A 70 -3.32 2.49 6.95
N HIS A 71 -4.43 3.12 6.54
CA HIS A 71 -4.92 4.33 7.21
C HIS A 71 -5.74 4.07 8.47
N GLU A 72 -6.50 2.98 8.52
CA GLU A 72 -7.22 2.49 9.70
C GLU A 72 -6.27 2.04 10.81
N GLY A 73 -4.99 1.82 10.48
CA GLY A 73 -4.00 1.31 11.43
C GLY A 73 -4.14 -0.18 11.67
N ASN A 74 -4.74 -0.93 10.74
CA ASN A 74 -4.72 -2.39 10.80
C ASN A 74 -3.43 -2.91 10.17
N PHE A 75 -2.30 -2.70 10.87
CA PHE A 75 -0.98 -3.04 10.34
C PHE A 75 -0.74 -4.55 10.22
N VAL A 76 -1.40 -5.36 11.05
CA VAL A 76 -1.41 -6.83 10.90
C VAL A 76 -1.92 -7.21 9.52
N LYS A 77 -3.11 -6.70 9.15
CA LYS A 77 -3.71 -6.95 7.84
C LYS A 77 -2.88 -6.34 6.71
N PHE A 78 -2.31 -5.14 6.91
CA PHE A 78 -1.44 -4.51 5.91
C PHE A 78 -0.25 -5.40 5.56
N PHE A 79 0.54 -5.84 6.56
CA PHE A 79 1.71 -6.67 6.34
C PHE A 79 1.37 -8.09 5.85
N GLU A 80 0.24 -8.65 6.29
CA GLU A 80 -0.30 -9.90 5.74
C GLU A 80 -0.55 -9.78 4.23
N VAL A 81 -1.23 -8.71 3.80
CA VAL A 81 -1.54 -8.49 2.38
C VAL A 81 -0.27 -8.21 1.58
N VAL A 82 0.68 -7.44 2.13
CA VAL A 82 1.99 -7.19 1.52
C VAL A 82 2.74 -8.49 1.24
N SER A 83 2.76 -9.43 2.19
CA SER A 83 3.48 -10.70 2.04
C SER A 83 2.98 -11.59 0.90
N ARG A 84 1.74 -11.37 0.44
CA ARG A 84 1.09 -12.12 -0.64
C ARG A 84 1.02 -11.33 -1.95
N SER A 85 1.53 -10.11 -1.97
CA SER A 85 1.43 -9.21 -3.12
C SER A 85 2.50 -9.49 -4.19
N PRO A 86 2.24 -9.16 -5.46
CA PRO A 86 3.25 -9.23 -6.51
C PRO A 86 4.50 -8.40 -6.17
N TYR A 87 5.65 -8.81 -6.69
CA TYR A 87 6.94 -8.16 -6.37
C TYR A 87 6.93 -6.64 -6.57
N LEU A 88 6.37 -6.15 -7.68
CA LEU A 88 6.31 -4.72 -7.95
C LEU A 88 5.45 -3.95 -6.93
N VAL A 89 4.34 -4.55 -6.50
CA VAL A 89 3.51 -4.01 -5.42
C VAL A 89 4.34 -3.95 -4.13
N ALA A 90 5.01 -5.04 -3.76
CA ALA A 90 5.86 -5.07 -2.56
C ALA A 90 6.95 -3.98 -2.60
N CYS A 91 7.58 -3.75 -3.76
CA CYS A 91 8.57 -2.68 -3.94
C CYS A 91 7.97 -1.28 -3.70
N ILE A 92 6.75 -1.02 -4.20
CA ILE A 92 6.04 0.25 -3.94
C ILE A 92 5.77 0.38 -2.44
N LEU A 93 5.29 -0.69 -1.80
CA LEU A 93 4.87 -0.69 -0.41
C LEU A 93 6.04 -0.57 0.57
N HIS A 94 7.23 -1.00 0.17
CA HIS A 94 8.44 -0.89 0.98
C HIS A 94 8.73 0.55 1.44
N ALA A 95 8.37 1.55 0.63
CA ALA A 95 8.49 2.96 1.00
C ALA A 95 7.69 3.34 2.26
N TYR A 96 6.67 2.56 2.61
CA TYR A 96 5.80 2.79 3.76
C TYR A 96 6.11 1.89 4.96
N PHE A 97 7.06 0.96 4.87
CA PHE A 97 7.32 0.01 5.96
C PHE A 97 7.76 0.73 7.23
N VAL A 98 8.77 1.58 7.15
CA VAL A 98 9.28 2.33 8.31
C VAL A 98 8.17 3.16 9.00
N PRO A 99 7.40 4.03 8.30
CA PRO A 99 6.32 4.76 8.95
C PRO A 99 5.18 3.85 9.44
N ALA A 100 4.85 2.77 8.72
CA ALA A 100 3.87 1.79 9.16
C ALA A 100 4.27 1.12 10.48
N ARG A 101 5.51 0.64 10.58
CA ARG A 101 6.05 -0.02 11.78
C ARG A 101 6.01 0.90 12.99
N ARG A 102 6.52 2.14 12.85
CA ARG A 102 6.46 3.14 13.93
C ARG A 102 5.03 3.42 14.40
N ARG A 103 4.07 3.52 13.46
CA ARG A 103 2.68 3.76 13.81
C ARG A 103 2.04 2.53 14.46
N ALA A 104 2.40 1.32 14.04
CA ALA A 104 1.97 0.07 14.67
C ALA A 104 2.46 -0.04 16.11
N ILE A 105 3.74 0.25 16.38
CA ILE A 105 4.33 0.22 17.72
C ILE A 105 3.64 1.24 18.63
N ARG A 106 3.42 2.47 18.16
CA ARG A 106 2.65 3.47 18.93
C ARG A 106 1.24 3.01 19.26
N LEU A 107 0.55 2.33 18.34
CA LEU A 107 -0.78 1.79 18.59
C LEU A 107 -0.74 0.63 19.61
N LEU A 108 0.33 -0.18 19.61
CA LEU A 108 0.56 -1.20 20.63
C LEU A 108 0.78 -0.57 22.00
N ASP A 109 1.63 0.47 22.11
CA ASP A 109 1.90 1.19 23.36
C ASP A 109 0.63 1.84 23.95
N LEU A 110 -0.25 2.35 23.09
CA LEU A 110 -1.54 2.93 23.48
C LEU A 110 -2.58 1.86 23.85
N GLY A 111 -2.27 0.57 23.69
CA GLY A 111 -3.16 -0.54 24.00
C GLY A 111 -4.30 -0.72 23.00
N ALA A 112 -4.16 -0.21 21.77
CA ALA A 112 -5.20 -0.30 20.72
C ALA A 112 -5.50 -1.76 20.30
N TYR A 113 -4.57 -2.69 20.54
CA TYR A 113 -4.73 -4.12 20.28
C TYR A 113 -4.99 -4.95 21.56
N GLY A 114 -5.32 -4.27 22.67
CA GLY A 114 -5.61 -4.87 23.97
C GLY A 114 -4.71 -4.31 25.08
N ARG A 115 -5.29 -3.67 26.09
CA ARG A 115 -4.55 -3.16 27.27
C ARG A 115 -3.93 -4.32 28.07
N GLY A 116 -2.69 -4.13 28.52
CA GLY A 116 -2.05 -4.96 29.56
C GLY A 116 -1.40 -6.27 29.07
N ARG A 117 -1.23 -6.46 27.76
CA ARG A 117 -0.47 -7.61 27.23
C ARG A 117 0.95 -7.19 26.89
N THR A 118 1.93 -7.81 27.54
CA THR A 118 3.31 -7.80 27.07
C THR A 118 3.35 -8.57 25.74
N VAL A 119 3.64 -7.86 24.65
CA VAL A 119 3.74 -8.49 23.33
C VAL A 119 5.19 -8.92 23.13
N PRO A 120 5.47 -10.20 22.86
CA PRO A 120 6.84 -10.66 22.62
C PRO A 120 7.44 -9.93 21.41
N LEU A 121 8.69 -9.50 21.50
CA LEU A 121 9.40 -8.83 20.40
C LEU A 121 9.41 -9.69 19.12
N SER A 122 9.51 -11.00 19.26
CA SER A 122 9.45 -11.96 18.15
C SER A 122 8.11 -11.97 17.42
N PHE A 123 7.01 -11.67 18.12
CA PHE A 123 5.69 -11.50 17.50
C PHE A 123 5.64 -10.20 16.69
N VAL A 124 6.16 -9.11 17.25
CA VAL A 124 6.24 -7.80 16.57
C VAL A 124 7.09 -7.90 15.30
N GLN A 125 8.27 -8.54 15.38
CA GLN A 125 9.13 -8.77 14.20
C GLN A 125 8.40 -9.51 13.09
N ARG A 126 7.71 -10.60 13.42
CA ARG A 126 7.00 -11.43 12.43
C ARG A 126 5.82 -10.69 11.80
N VAL A 127 5.02 -10.03 12.63
CA VAL A 127 3.79 -9.35 12.20
C VAL A 127 4.09 -8.10 11.40
N LEU A 128 5.16 -7.38 11.74
CA LEU A 128 5.54 -6.14 11.08
C LEU A 128 6.62 -6.33 10.00
N LEU A 129 6.95 -7.58 9.67
CA LEU A 129 8.00 -7.97 8.71
C LEU A 129 9.32 -7.23 8.97
N ALA A 130 9.74 -7.10 10.24
CA ALA A 130 11.00 -6.44 10.58
C ALA A 130 12.19 -7.37 10.33
N ASP A 131 13.22 -6.86 9.64
CA ASP A 131 14.39 -7.67 9.26
C ASP A 131 15.32 -7.90 10.45
N SER A 132 15.26 -7.03 11.48
CA SER A 132 16.07 -7.15 12.69
C SER A 132 15.29 -6.89 13.98
N ALA A 133 15.85 -7.31 15.12
CA ALA A 133 15.26 -7.08 16.44
C ALA A 133 15.34 -5.60 16.85
N GLU A 134 16.35 -4.89 16.37
CA GLU A 134 16.52 -3.45 16.60
C GLU A 134 15.44 -2.65 15.84
N GLU A 135 15.09 -3.06 14.62
CA GLU A 135 14.01 -2.43 13.85
C GLU A 135 12.61 -2.67 14.44
N ALA A 136 12.43 -3.75 15.22
CA ALA A 136 11.17 -4.03 15.90
C ALA A 136 11.05 -3.36 17.27
N ALA A 137 12.15 -2.82 17.79
CA ALA A 137 12.20 -2.11 19.08
C ALA A 137 12.11 -0.57 18.94
N GLN A 138 12.10 -0.04 17.71
CA GLN A 138 12.08 1.39 17.37
C GLN A 138 10.78 1.84 16.72
#